data_AF-A0A392MWX6-F1
#
_entry.id   AF-A0A392MWX6-F1
#
_cell.length_a   1.000
_cell.length_b   1.000
_cell.length_c   1.000
_cell.angle_alpha   90.00
_cell.angle_beta   90.00
_cell.angle_gamma   90.00
#
_symmetry.space_group_name_H-M   'P 1'
#
loop_
_entity.id
_entity.type
_entity.pdbx_description
1 polymer ?
#
loop_
_entity_poly.entity_id
_entity_poly.type
_entity_poly.pdbx_seq_one_letter_code
_entity_poly.pdbx_strand_id
1 'polypeptide(L)'
;AVMEVYTMFRSHLSAKTMLVLFDALHGVALHAHNINNNAILRSRLQEFGSMIQMQDPPLLRLENESYQICLTFLQNLVVDKPPIYDEAEAESHLVRLCQEVLEFYIKVAGCGEKSESSHGRKIHWSIPLGSLKRRELAARSPLVVATLQAICSLGDISFEKNLSQFFPLLSSLVSCEHGSNDVQVALCDMLSLSVGPVLLRSC
;
A
#
# COMPACT_ATOMS: atom_id res chain seq x y z
N ALA A 1 4.63 -4.33 -20.00
CA ALA A 1 6.07 -4.15 -20.23
C ALA A 1 6.93 -4.64 -19.05
N VAL A 2 7.09 -3.90 -17.94
CA VAL A 2 8.01 -4.33 -16.83
C VAL A 2 7.64 -5.70 -16.27
N MET A 3 6.36 -5.92 -15.95
CA MET A 3 5.89 -7.20 -15.42
C MET A 3 6.06 -8.36 -16.43
N GLU A 4 5.85 -8.11 -17.73
CA GLU A 4 6.02 -9.12 -18.77
C GLU A 4 7.48 -9.57 -18.89
N VAL A 5 8.40 -8.60 -18.95
CA VAL A 5 9.85 -8.86 -18.95
C VAL A 5 10.23 -9.64 -17.70
N TYR A 6 9.75 -9.21 -16.53
CA TYR A 6 9.97 -9.93 -15.29
C TYR A 6 9.46 -11.38 -15.37
N THR A 7 8.24 -11.63 -15.83
CA THR A 7 7.70 -12.99 -15.93
C THR A 7 8.50 -13.89 -16.87
N MET A 8 9.05 -13.34 -17.96
CA MET A 8 9.87 -14.10 -18.91
C MET A 8 11.23 -14.51 -18.31
N PHE A 9 11.82 -13.63 -17.48
CA PHE A 9 13.17 -13.84 -16.96
C PHE A 9 13.23 -14.26 -15.48
N ARG A 10 12.09 -14.37 -14.79
CA ARG A 10 11.98 -14.62 -13.34
C ARG A 10 12.92 -15.71 -12.83
N SER A 11 12.92 -16.88 -13.47
CA SER A 11 13.74 -18.03 -13.06
C SER A 11 15.25 -17.83 -13.26
N HIS A 12 15.65 -16.80 -13.99
CA HIS A 12 17.04 -16.45 -14.30
C HIS A 12 17.54 -15.25 -13.50
N LEU A 13 16.67 -14.58 -12.73
CA LEU A 13 17.04 -13.41 -11.94
C LEU A 13 17.54 -13.84 -10.56
N SER A 14 18.69 -13.31 -10.15
CA SER A 14 19.17 -13.46 -8.78
C SER A 14 18.35 -12.59 -7.82
N ALA A 15 18.37 -12.94 -6.52
CA ALA A 15 17.75 -12.11 -5.47
C ALA A 15 18.21 -10.64 -5.55
N LYS A 16 19.53 -10.43 -5.71
CA LYS A 16 20.12 -9.09 -5.83
C LYS A 16 19.61 -8.31 -7.05
N THR A 17 19.50 -8.97 -8.20
CA THR A 17 18.97 -8.34 -9.42
C THR A 17 17.50 -7.97 -9.23
N MET A 18 16.72 -8.82 -8.57
CA MET A 18 15.33 -8.56 -8.26
C MET A 18 15.15 -7.37 -7.31
N LEU A 19 16.02 -7.24 -6.29
CA LEU A 19 16.02 -6.08 -5.40
C LEU A 19 16.38 -4.77 -6.12
N VAL A 20 17.34 -4.80 -7.07
CA VAL A 20 17.63 -3.62 -7.90
C VAL A 20 16.43 -3.21 -8.76
N LEU A 21 15.72 -4.19 -9.34
CA LEU A 21 14.48 -3.93 -10.10
C LEU A 21 13.38 -3.38 -9.20
N PHE A 22 13.26 -3.92 -7.98
CA PHE A 22 12.34 -3.43 -6.97
C PHE A 22 12.66 -1.97 -6.61
N ASP A 23 13.91 -1.63 -6.29
CA ASP A 23 14.31 -0.27 -5.89
C ASP A 23 14.04 0.76 -6.99
N ALA A 24 14.36 0.41 -8.24
CA ALA A 24 14.09 1.28 -9.38
C ALA A 24 12.59 1.54 -9.55
N LEU A 25 11.77 0.49 -9.43
CA LEU A 25 10.33 0.60 -9.59
C LEU A 25 9.65 1.28 -8.41
N HIS A 26 10.15 1.05 -7.19
CA HIS A 26 9.72 1.72 -5.97
C HIS A 26 10.01 3.21 -6.06
N GLY A 27 11.18 3.61 -6.59
CA GLY A 27 11.50 5.00 -6.88
C GLY A 27 10.51 5.67 -7.84
N VAL A 28 10.05 4.96 -8.89
CA VAL A 28 8.99 5.44 -9.80
C VAL A 28 7.67 5.61 -9.04
N ALA A 29 7.28 4.60 -8.26
CA ALA A 29 6.03 4.61 -7.49
C ALA A 29 5.99 5.78 -6.49
N LEU A 30 7.07 5.96 -5.72
CA LEU A 30 7.22 7.02 -4.74
C LEU A 30 7.25 8.41 -5.41
N HIS A 31 7.92 8.54 -6.56
CA HIS A 31 7.92 9.81 -7.29
C HIS A 31 6.52 10.18 -7.79
N ALA A 32 5.78 9.21 -8.34
CA ALA A 32 4.39 9.41 -8.74
C ALA A 32 3.50 9.79 -7.54
N HIS A 33 3.66 9.10 -6.41
CA HIS A 33 2.97 9.42 -5.15
C HIS A 33 3.24 10.86 -4.68
N ASN A 34 4.50 11.28 -4.69
CA ASN A 34 4.90 12.62 -4.26
C ASN A 34 4.30 13.71 -5.15
N ILE A 35 4.21 13.47 -6.46
CA ILE A 35 3.53 14.40 -7.37
C ILE A 35 2.02 14.43 -7.08
N ASN A 36 1.37 13.27 -6.93
CA ASN A 36 -0.06 13.19 -6.63
C ASN A 36 -0.44 13.94 -5.35
N ASN A 37 0.43 13.91 -4.34
CA ASN A 37 0.19 14.57 -3.05
C ASN A 37 0.65 16.04 -3.01
N ASN A 38 1.28 16.55 -4.08
CA ASN A 38 1.71 17.94 -4.14
C ASN A 38 0.70 18.78 -4.95
N ALA A 39 -0.19 19.46 -4.23
CA ALA A 39 -1.24 20.29 -4.84
C ALA A 39 -0.67 21.37 -5.78
N ILE A 40 0.50 21.94 -5.49
CA ILE A 40 1.15 22.96 -6.31
C ILE A 40 1.67 22.35 -7.62
N LEU A 41 2.30 21.17 -7.56
CA LEU A 41 2.76 20.48 -8.76
C LEU A 41 1.59 20.01 -9.61
N ARG A 42 0.51 19.49 -9.00
CA ARG A 42 -0.70 19.08 -9.73
C ARG A 42 -1.38 20.27 -10.41
N SER A 43 -1.50 21.42 -9.74
CA SER A 43 -2.09 22.61 -10.35
C SER A 43 -1.26 23.11 -11.54
N ARG A 44 0.08 23.13 -11.41
CA ARG A 44 0.99 23.49 -12.51
C ARG A 44 0.91 22.50 -13.67
N LEU A 45 0.89 21.20 -13.40
CA LEU A 45 0.75 20.17 -14.44
C LEU A 45 -0.56 20.33 -15.22
N GLN A 46 -1.66 20.63 -14.53
CA GLN A 46 -2.95 20.88 -15.17
C GLN A 46 -2.93 22.17 -16.02
N GLU A 47 -2.32 23.23 -15.51
CA GLU A 47 -2.14 24.49 -16.24
C GLU A 47 -1.33 24.26 -17.52
N PHE A 48 -0.14 23.67 -17.42
CA PHE A 48 0.69 23.33 -18.58
C PHE A 48 -0.03 22.42 -19.56
N GLY A 49 -0.68 21.35 -19.07
CA GLY A 49 -1.47 20.43 -19.89
C GLY A 49 -2.56 21.13 -20.69
N SER A 50 -3.25 22.10 -20.09
CA SER A 50 -4.26 22.92 -20.79
C SER A 50 -3.65 23.81 -21.88
N MET A 51 -2.46 24.38 -21.66
CA MET A 51 -1.76 25.21 -22.64
C MET A 51 -1.30 24.42 -23.87
N ILE A 52 -0.85 23.17 -23.66
CA ILE A 52 -0.29 22.30 -24.71
C ILE A 52 -1.27 21.24 -25.22
N GLN A 53 -2.53 21.30 -24.80
CA GLN A 53 -3.61 20.35 -25.14
C GLN A 53 -3.26 18.87 -24.82
N MET A 54 -2.44 18.63 -23.79
CA MET A 54 -2.13 17.28 -23.33
C MET A 54 -3.13 16.82 -22.27
N GLN A 55 -3.44 15.53 -22.27
CA GLN A 55 -4.22 14.91 -21.20
C GLN A 55 -3.43 14.90 -19.88
N ASP A 56 -4.16 14.92 -18.76
CA ASP A 56 -3.56 14.78 -17.45
C ASP A 56 -2.82 13.43 -17.36
N PRO A 57 -1.52 13.42 -17.00
CA PRO A 57 -0.78 12.17 -16.91
C PRO A 57 -1.44 11.25 -15.85
N PRO A 58 -1.58 9.94 -16.14
CA PRO A 58 -2.29 9.01 -15.26
C PRO A 58 -1.41 8.58 -14.06
N LEU A 59 -0.90 9.54 -13.30
CA LEU A 59 0.08 9.34 -12.23
C LEU A 59 -0.44 8.47 -11.09
N LEU A 60 -1.73 8.57 -10.75
CA LEU A 60 -2.33 7.68 -9.73
C LEU A 60 -2.34 6.22 -10.20
N ARG A 61 -2.58 5.98 -11.49
CA ARG A 61 -2.51 4.63 -12.06
C ARG A 61 -1.07 4.12 -12.04
N LEU A 62 -0.13 4.96 -12.48
CA LEU A 62 1.30 4.62 -12.45
C LEU A 62 1.77 4.28 -11.03
N GLU A 63 1.42 5.11 -10.05
CA GLU A 63 1.71 4.85 -8.63
C GLU A 63 1.19 3.48 -8.20
N ASN A 64 -0.11 3.21 -8.40
CA ASN A 64 -0.74 1.97 -7.94
C ASN A 64 -0.18 0.73 -8.66
N GLU A 65 0.01 0.80 -9.98
CA GLU A 65 0.58 -0.31 -10.76
C GLU A 65 2.04 -0.59 -10.39
N SER A 66 2.85 0.45 -10.19
CA SER A 66 4.25 0.29 -9.76
C SER A 66 4.35 -0.33 -8.37
N TYR A 67 3.55 0.13 -7.40
CA TYR A 67 3.49 -0.48 -6.07
C TYR A 67 3.02 -1.93 -6.12
N GLN A 68 2.01 -2.25 -6.94
CA GLN A 68 1.52 -3.62 -7.11
C GLN A 68 2.60 -4.55 -7.65
N ILE A 69 3.39 -4.09 -8.63
CA ILE A 69 4.51 -4.86 -9.17
C ILE A 69 5.62 -5.01 -8.12
N CYS A 70 5.95 -3.97 -7.35
CA CYS A 70 6.90 -4.05 -6.24
C CYS A 70 6.47 -5.13 -5.22
N LEU A 71 5.20 -5.15 -4.84
CA LEU A 71 4.65 -6.15 -3.93
C LEU A 71 4.78 -7.55 -4.52
N THR A 72 4.44 -7.69 -5.80
CA THR A 72 4.56 -8.96 -6.53
C THR A 72 6.01 -9.46 -6.58
N PHE A 73 6.99 -8.57 -6.83
CA PHE A 73 8.41 -8.94 -6.83
C PHE A 73 8.84 -9.51 -5.48
N LEU A 74 8.51 -8.81 -4.39
CA LEU A 74 8.89 -9.23 -3.05
C LEU A 74 8.19 -10.52 -2.61
N GLN A 75 6.89 -10.68 -2.89
CA GLN A 75 6.19 -11.94 -2.62
C GLN A 75 6.80 -13.11 -3.39
N ASN A 76 7.10 -12.90 -4.67
CA ASN A 76 7.74 -13.91 -5.49
C ASN A 76 9.15 -14.25 -5.00
N LEU A 77 9.91 -13.26 -4.50
CA LEU A 77 11.22 -13.49 -3.92
C LEU A 77 11.14 -14.42 -2.70
N VAL A 78 10.16 -14.20 -1.83
CA VAL A 78 9.90 -15.02 -0.63
C VAL A 78 9.46 -16.44 -1.00
N VAL A 79 8.69 -16.59 -2.07
CA VAL A 79 8.22 -17.91 -2.56
C VAL A 79 9.31 -18.68 -3.29
N ASP A 80 10.05 -18.03 -4.18
CA ASP A 80 11.02 -18.70 -5.07
C ASP A 80 12.29 -19.12 -4.34
N LYS A 81 12.67 -18.39 -3.29
CA LYS A 81 13.88 -18.61 -2.47
C LYS A 81 15.12 -18.94 -3.34
N PRO A 82 15.52 -18.04 -4.26
CA PRO A 82 16.62 -18.30 -5.19
C PRO A 82 17.96 -18.51 -4.47
N PRO A 83 19.00 -19.02 -5.15
CA PRO A 83 20.32 -19.20 -4.54
C PRO A 83 20.86 -17.87 -3.99
N ILE A 84 21.47 -17.90 -2.79
CA ILE A 84 22.01 -16.70 -2.10
C ILE A 84 20.90 -15.70 -1.74
N TYR A 85 19.73 -16.23 -1.34
CA TYR A 85 18.59 -15.46 -0.84
C TYR A 85 18.79 -15.11 0.65
N ASP A 86 18.70 -13.82 0.97
CA ASP A 86 18.57 -13.34 2.35
C ASP A 86 17.08 -13.17 2.68
N GLU A 87 16.55 -14.12 3.44
CA GLU A 87 15.14 -14.15 3.86
C GLU A 87 14.77 -12.96 4.74
N ALA A 88 15.70 -12.52 5.60
CA ALA A 88 15.45 -11.40 6.50
C ALA A 88 15.42 -10.07 5.75
N GLU A 89 16.28 -9.89 4.74
CA GLU A 89 16.27 -8.71 3.88
C GLU A 89 14.97 -8.62 3.09
N ALA A 90 14.55 -9.71 2.42
CA ALA A 90 13.32 -9.72 1.64
C ALA A 90 12.05 -9.50 2.48
N GLU A 91 11.97 -10.13 3.67
CA GLU A 91 10.89 -9.89 4.62
C GLU A 91 10.86 -8.42 5.05
N SER A 92 12.01 -7.83 5.38
CA SER A 92 12.11 -6.41 5.78
C SER A 92 11.61 -5.47 4.69
N HIS A 93 11.97 -5.71 3.43
CA HIS A 93 11.45 -4.95 2.29
C HIS A 93 9.94 -5.11 2.14
N LEU A 94 9.41 -6.34 2.28
CA LEU A 94 7.98 -6.61 2.14
C LEU A 94 7.17 -5.92 3.24
N VAL A 95 7.62 -6.02 4.49
CA VAL A 95 6.98 -5.38 5.65
C VAL A 95 6.96 -3.86 5.49
N ARG A 96 8.09 -3.25 5.10
CA ARG A 96 8.18 -1.80 4.86
C ARG A 96 7.25 -1.34 3.74
N LEU A 97 7.21 -2.08 2.63
CA LEU A 97 6.33 -1.75 1.51
C LEU A 97 4.86 -1.83 1.93
N CYS A 98 4.49 -2.85 2.69
CA CYS A 98 3.13 -2.99 3.20
C CYS A 98 2.73 -1.82 4.10
N GLN A 99 3.61 -1.41 5.01
CA GLN A 99 3.37 -0.24 5.87
C GLN A 99 3.14 1.03 5.05
N GLU A 100 4.04 1.32 4.12
CA GLU A 100 3.98 2.51 3.28
C GLU A 100 2.65 2.59 2.50
N VAL A 101 2.23 1.48 1.88
CA VAL A 101 0.95 1.43 1.15
C VAL A 101 -0.25 1.68 2.07
N LEU A 102 -0.27 1.06 3.25
CA LEU A 102 -1.36 1.26 4.21
C LEU A 102 -1.40 2.70 4.72
N GLU A 103 -0.24 3.28 5.05
CA GLU A 103 -0.11 4.68 5.49
C GLU A 103 -0.66 5.66 4.44
N PHE A 104 -0.32 5.46 3.16
CA PHE A 104 -0.83 6.29 2.08
C PHE A 104 -2.35 6.23 1.97
N TYR A 105 -2.92 5.03 2.08
CA TYR A 105 -4.37 4.86 2.03
C TYR A 105 -5.08 5.53 3.22
N ILE A 106 -4.58 5.28 4.44
CA ILE A 106 -5.11 5.84 5.69
C ILE A 106 -5.10 7.38 5.64
N LYS A 107 -4.01 7.97 5.13
CA LYS A 107 -3.88 9.42 4.95
C LYS A 107 -4.95 9.99 4.02
N VAL A 108 -5.19 9.35 2.87
CA VAL A 108 -6.22 9.79 1.92
C VAL A 108 -7.63 9.62 2.51
N ALA A 109 -7.84 8.55 3.27
CA ALA A 109 -9.11 8.24 3.94
C ALA A 109 -9.44 9.22 5.08
N GLY A 110 -8.48 10.02 5.54
CA GLY A 110 -8.65 10.99 6.62
C GLY A 110 -8.66 10.35 8.01
N CYS A 111 -8.22 9.09 8.12
CA CYS A 111 -8.20 8.34 9.37
C CYS A 111 -6.94 8.72 10.14
N GLY A 112 -7.04 9.68 11.07
CA GLY A 112 -5.91 10.11 11.89
C GLY A 112 -5.81 11.62 12.13
N GLU A 113 -6.50 12.44 11.34
CA GLU A 113 -6.63 13.87 11.62
C GLU A 113 -7.71 14.10 12.69
N LYS A 114 -7.38 13.82 13.95
CA LYS A 114 -8.09 14.44 15.06
C LYS A 114 -7.85 15.94 14.97
N SER A 115 -8.75 16.65 14.32
CA SER A 115 -8.79 18.11 14.39
C SER A 115 -8.85 18.49 15.88
N GLU A 116 -7.72 18.97 16.41
CA GLU A 116 -7.51 19.36 17.82
C GLU A 116 -8.30 20.61 18.24
N SER A 117 -9.23 21.09 17.41
CA SER A 117 -9.89 22.38 17.61
C SER A 117 -11.33 22.34 18.14
N SER A 118 -11.77 21.29 18.84
CA SER A 118 -13.09 21.35 19.51
C SER A 118 -13.17 20.57 20.81
N HIS A 119 -12.89 21.28 21.91
CA HIS A 119 -13.46 20.98 23.22
C HIS A 119 -14.98 21.19 23.15
N GLY A 120 -15.74 20.13 22.95
CA GLY A 120 -17.19 20.18 22.96
C GLY A 120 -17.83 19.08 22.13
N ARG A 121 -18.25 18.00 22.80
CA ARG A 121 -19.28 17.02 22.40
C ARG A 121 -19.53 16.95 20.87
N LYS A 122 -18.64 16.28 20.14
CA LYS A 122 -18.75 16.10 18.67
C LYS A 122 -19.92 15.18 18.33
N ILE A 123 -20.98 15.77 17.80
CA ILE A 123 -21.96 15.03 17.00
C ILE A 123 -21.22 14.58 15.73
N HIS A 124 -21.09 13.26 15.55
CA HIS A 124 -20.51 12.61 14.36
C HIS A 124 -21.44 12.86 13.16
N TRP A 125 -21.39 14.07 12.60
CA TRP A 125 -21.91 14.27 11.25
C TRP A 125 -20.81 13.80 10.30
N SER A 126 -20.99 12.63 9.69
CA SER A 126 -20.12 12.13 8.63
C SER A 126 -20.20 13.09 7.45
N ILE A 127 -19.27 14.05 7.38
CA ILE A 127 -19.16 14.95 6.23
C ILE A 127 -18.78 14.06 5.04
N PRO A 128 -19.57 14.01 3.96
CA PRO A 128 -19.22 13.19 2.81
C PRO A 128 -17.86 13.61 2.27
N LEU A 129 -16.95 12.65 2.08
CA LEU A 129 -15.71 12.93 1.35
C LEU A 129 -16.03 13.52 -0.02
N GLY A 130 -15.23 14.51 -0.42
CA GLY A 130 -15.23 15.03 -1.77
C GLY A 130 -15.10 13.90 -2.80
N SER A 131 -15.80 14.03 -3.92
CA SER A 131 -15.85 13.01 -4.98
C SER A 131 -14.47 12.58 -5.48
N LEU A 132 -13.50 13.51 -5.48
CA LEU A 132 -12.12 13.25 -5.86
C LEU A 132 -11.41 12.26 -4.91
N LYS A 133 -11.50 12.50 -3.59
CA LYS A 133 -10.91 11.61 -2.58
C LYS A 133 -11.55 10.22 -2.60
N ARG A 134 -12.87 10.14 -2.79
CA ARG A 134 -13.55 8.84 -2.96
C ARG A 134 -13.06 8.07 -4.19
N ARG A 135 -12.88 8.76 -5.32
CA ARG A 135 -12.33 8.15 -6.54
C ARG A 135 -10.89 7.68 -6.34
N GLU A 136 -10.08 8.46 -5.62
CA GLU A 136 -8.72 8.08 -5.28
C GLU A 136 -8.67 6.83 -4.39
N LEU A 137 -9.48 6.78 -3.33
CA LEU A 137 -9.59 5.61 -2.46
C LEU A 137 -10.03 4.37 -3.23
N ALA A 138 -11.03 4.50 -4.11
CA ALA A 138 -11.47 3.41 -4.97
C ALA A 138 -10.33 2.91 -5.88
N ALA A 139 -9.56 3.82 -6.48
CA ALA A 139 -8.43 3.46 -7.34
C ALA A 139 -7.28 2.78 -6.58
N ARG A 140 -7.04 3.16 -5.32
CA ARG A 140 -6.02 2.57 -4.43
C ARG A 140 -6.45 1.23 -3.82
N SER A 141 -7.75 0.92 -3.81
CA SER A 141 -8.30 -0.24 -3.09
C SER A 141 -7.71 -1.60 -3.50
N PRO A 142 -7.53 -1.92 -4.80
CA PRO A 142 -6.94 -3.19 -5.20
C PRO A 142 -5.54 -3.42 -4.62
N LEU A 143 -4.72 -2.36 -4.60
CA LEU A 143 -3.38 -2.42 -4.04
C LEU A 143 -3.41 -2.69 -2.52
N VAL A 144 -4.30 -2.01 -1.79
CA VAL A 144 -4.46 -2.23 -0.34
C VAL A 144 -4.95 -3.64 -0.03
N VAL A 145 -5.88 -4.17 -0.81
CA VAL A 145 -6.33 -5.56 -0.69
C VAL A 145 -5.16 -6.52 -0.89
N ALA A 146 -4.36 -6.32 -1.95
CA ALA A 146 -3.17 -7.14 -2.19
C ALA A 146 -2.15 -7.03 -1.04
N THR A 147 -1.98 -5.84 -0.48
CA THR A 147 -1.12 -5.61 0.70
C THR A 147 -1.61 -6.39 1.93
N LEU A 148 -2.91 -6.35 2.24
CA LEU A 148 -3.46 -7.10 3.37
C LEU A 148 -3.30 -8.61 3.18
N GLN A 149 -3.49 -9.10 1.96
CA GLN A 149 -3.21 -10.49 1.59
C GLN A 149 -1.72 -10.84 1.75
N ALA A 150 -0.82 -9.94 1.36
CA ALA A 150 0.61 -10.13 1.55
C ALA A 150 1.00 -10.23 3.03
N ILE A 151 0.44 -9.39 3.89
CA ILE A 151 0.66 -9.47 5.34
C ILE A 151 0.15 -10.81 5.88
N CYS A 152 -1.03 -11.26 5.45
CA CYS A 152 -1.57 -12.56 5.83
C CYS A 152 -0.67 -13.73 5.43
N SER A 153 0.14 -13.57 4.38
CA SER A 153 1.06 -14.61 3.89
C SER A 153 2.42 -14.64 4.59
N LEU A 154 2.73 -13.71 5.50
CA LEU A 154 4.02 -13.66 6.23
C LEU A 154 4.22 -14.87 7.17
N GLY A 155 3.17 -15.62 7.47
CA GLY A 155 3.20 -16.70 8.47
C GLY A 155 3.22 -16.16 9.90
N ASP A 156 2.81 -17.00 10.86
CA ASP A 156 2.50 -16.54 12.22
C ASP A 156 3.70 -15.89 12.93
N ILE A 157 4.90 -16.47 12.81
CA ILE A 157 6.10 -16.00 13.51
C ILE A 157 6.54 -14.63 12.99
N SER A 158 6.62 -14.46 11.66
CA SER A 158 7.01 -13.19 11.06
C SER A 158 5.91 -12.15 11.24
N PHE A 159 4.63 -12.53 11.21
CA PHE A 159 3.54 -11.63 11.53
C PHE A 159 3.60 -11.13 12.97
N GLU A 160 3.77 -12.02 13.96
CA GLU A 160 3.89 -11.69 15.38
C GLU A 160 5.06 -10.74 15.63
N LYS A 161 6.24 -11.03 15.06
CA LYS A 161 7.44 -10.20 15.14
C LYS A 161 7.20 -8.77 14.63
N ASN A 162 6.37 -8.59 13.60
CA ASN A 162 6.10 -7.30 12.98
C ASN A 162 4.76 -6.68 13.44
N LEU A 163 4.06 -7.31 14.38
CA LEU A 163 2.73 -6.91 14.82
C LEU A 163 2.70 -5.49 15.39
N SER A 164 3.74 -5.08 16.13
CA SER A 164 3.85 -3.73 16.68
C SER A 164 3.84 -2.62 15.62
N GLN A 165 4.30 -2.94 14.41
CA GLN A 165 4.33 -2.01 13.29
C GLN A 165 3.01 -2.02 12.50
N PHE A 166 2.38 -3.20 12.35
CA PHE A 166 1.11 -3.31 11.63
C PHE A 166 -0.11 -2.88 12.45
N PHE A 167 -0.12 -3.15 13.76
CA PHE A 167 -1.31 -2.97 14.59
C PHE A 167 -1.87 -1.53 14.56
N PRO A 168 -1.07 -0.46 14.67
CA PRO A 168 -1.59 0.91 14.56
C PRO A 168 -2.24 1.20 13.20
N LEU A 169 -1.69 0.65 12.12
CA LEU A 169 -2.21 0.82 10.76
C LEU A 169 -3.52 0.07 10.58
N LEU A 170 -3.57 -1.20 11.01
CA LEU A 170 -4.79 -2.01 10.99
C LEU A 170 -5.91 -1.38 11.82
N SER A 171 -5.59 -0.88 13.02
CA SER A 171 -6.55 -0.16 13.86
C SER A 171 -7.07 1.11 13.20
N SER A 172 -6.22 1.83 12.47
CA SER A 172 -6.61 3.02 11.72
C SER A 172 -7.55 2.68 10.55
N LEU A 173 -7.29 1.57 9.84
CA LEU A 173 -8.15 1.06 8.77
C LEU A 173 -9.52 0.63 9.27
N VAL A 174 -9.60 -0.03 10.43
CA VAL A 174 -10.89 -0.37 11.09
C VAL A 174 -11.67 0.91 11.41
N SER A 175 -10.97 1.97 11.81
CA SER A 175 -11.58 3.25 12.17
C SER A 175 -11.95 4.12 10.97
N CYS A 176 -11.67 3.67 9.74
CA CYS A 176 -11.93 4.44 8.54
C CYS A 176 -13.40 4.45 8.13
N GLU A 177 -14.07 5.59 8.32
CA GLU A 177 -15.47 5.79 7.89
C GLU A 177 -15.66 5.77 6.36
N HIS A 178 -14.58 5.94 5.59
CA HIS A 178 -14.63 6.08 4.15
C HIS A 178 -13.78 5.04 3.39
N GLY A 179 -13.45 3.94 4.06
CA GLY A 179 -12.78 2.82 3.40
C GLY A 179 -13.66 2.20 2.31
N SER A 180 -13.01 1.61 1.30
CA SER A 180 -13.70 0.76 0.32
C SER A 180 -14.21 -0.51 0.98
N ASN A 181 -15.36 -1.02 0.52
CA ASN A 181 -15.93 -2.28 1.01
C ASN A 181 -14.92 -3.44 0.85
N ASP A 182 -14.27 -3.52 -0.32
CA ASP A 182 -13.27 -4.56 -0.60
C ASP A 182 -12.11 -4.54 0.40
N VAL A 183 -11.69 -3.34 0.82
CA VAL A 183 -10.63 -3.17 1.83
C VAL A 183 -11.11 -3.64 3.21
N GLN A 184 -12.36 -3.36 3.58
CA GLN A 184 -12.93 -3.81 4.86
C GLN A 184 -13.11 -5.32 4.91
N VAL A 185 -13.54 -5.94 3.81
CA VAL A 185 -13.63 -7.41 3.69
C VAL A 185 -12.25 -8.04 3.81
N ALA A 186 -11.27 -7.55 3.04
CA ALA A 186 -9.90 -8.06 3.09
C ALA A 186 -9.26 -7.89 4.48
N LEU A 187 -9.56 -6.80 5.17
CA LEU A 187 -9.10 -6.56 6.54
C LEU A 187 -9.71 -7.56 7.53
N CYS A 188 -11.01 -7.81 7.41
CA CYS A 188 -11.70 -8.80 8.23
C CYS A 188 -11.13 -10.21 8.05
N ASP A 189 -10.92 -10.62 6.79
CA ASP A 189 -10.33 -11.91 6.45
C ASP A 189 -8.91 -12.04 7.01
N MET A 190 -8.08 -11.01 6.81
CA MET A 190 -6.72 -10.97 7.33
C MET A 190 -6.68 -11.05 8.86
N LEU A 191 -7.52 -10.29 9.58
CA LEU A 191 -7.56 -10.34 11.05
C LEU A 191 -7.99 -11.74 11.53
N SER A 192 -8.98 -12.34 10.88
CA SER A 192 -9.47 -13.69 11.23
C SER A 192 -8.39 -14.76 11.04
N LEU A 193 -7.60 -14.65 9.97
CA LEU A 193 -6.55 -15.62 9.64
C LEU A 193 -5.26 -15.40 10.43
N SER A 194 -4.86 -14.15 10.69
CA SER A 194 -3.54 -13.84 11.27
C SER A 194 -3.56 -13.57 12.77
N VAL A 195 -4.66 -13.02 13.33
CA VAL A 195 -4.71 -12.68 14.76
C VAL A 195 -5.14 -13.87 15.62
N GLY A 196 -6.10 -14.67 15.15
CA GLY A 196 -6.58 -15.85 15.86
C GLY A 196 -5.47 -16.83 16.27
N PRO A 197 -4.62 -17.29 15.33
CA PRO A 197 -3.52 -18.21 15.64
C PRO A 197 -2.48 -17.65 16.60
N VAL A 198 -2.15 -16.36 16.52
CA VAL A 198 -1.19 -15.71 17.42
C VAL A 198 -1.74 -15.67 18.85
N LEU A 199 -2.99 -15.24 19.04
CA LEU A 199 -3.60 -15.16 20.37
C LEU A 199 -3.80 -16.54 21.00
N LEU A 200 -4.14 -17.56 20.21
CA LEU A 200 -4.37 -18.92 20.71
C LEU A 200 -3.08 -19.66 21.11
N ARG A 201 -1.91 -19.23 20.63
CA ARG A 201 -0.60 -19.78 21.05
C ARG A 201 -0.06 -19.16 22.35
N SER A 202 -0.58 -18.01 22.75
CA SER A 202 -0.18 -17.31 23.98
C SER A 202 -0.94 -17.77 25.24
N CYS A 203 -1.89 -18.70 25.10
CA CYS A 203 -2.69 -19.30 26.18
C CYS A 203 -2.21 -20.73 26.47
#